data_AF-X0UCI9-F1
#
_entry.id   AF-X0UCI9-F1
#
_cell.length_a   1.000
_cell.length_b   1.000
_cell.length_c   1.000
_cell.angle_alpha   90.00
_cell.angle_beta   90.00
_cell.angle_gamma   90.00
#
_symmetry.space_group_name_H-M   'P 1'
#
loop_
_entity.id
_entity.type
_entity.pdbx_description
1 polymer ?
#
loop_
_entity_poly.entity_id
_entity_poly.type
_entity_poly.pdbx_seq_one_letter_code
_entity_poly.pdbx_strand_id
1 'polypeptide(L)' 'MGYLRAITYTQADETGASLRAVGWLRVKELPPRKSWAESSKGKMKEKRDPVGNGGVARVLWEIRTKQLL' A
#
# COMPACT_ATOMS: atom_id res chain seq x y z
N MET A 1 17.67 -7.86 7.77
CA MET A 1 16.72 -6.75 7.61
C MET A 1 15.73 -6.57 8.79
N GLY A 2 15.43 -7.58 9.63
CA GLY A 2 14.76 -7.37 10.94
C GLY A 2 13.35 -6.74 10.93
N TYR A 3 12.71 -6.60 9.75
CA TYR A 3 11.39 -5.99 9.64
C TYR A 3 10.31 -6.86 10.28
N LEU A 4 9.49 -6.24 11.14
CA LEU A 4 8.37 -6.90 11.83
C LEU A 4 7.06 -6.84 11.03
N ARG A 5 6.97 -5.88 10.11
CA ARG A 5 5.77 -5.58 9.33
C ARG A 5 6.18 -5.05 7.97
N ALA A 6 5.52 -5.53 6.94
CA ALA A 6 5.58 -4.94 5.61
C ALA A 6 4.17 -4.53 5.17
N ILE A 7 4.10 -3.44 4.43
CA ILE A 7 2.86 -2.90 3.86
C ILE A 7 3.09 -2.76 2.37
N THR A 8 2.11 -3.18 1.58
CA THR A 8 2.09 -2.94 0.15
C THR A 8 0.69 -2.53 -0.29
N TYR A 9 0.59 -2.10 -1.55
CA TYR A 9 -0.66 -1.68 -2.16
C TYR A 9 -0.79 -2.33 -3.53
N THR A 10 -2.01 -2.72 -3.87
CA THR A 10 -2.42 -3.02 -5.24
C THR A 10 -3.42 -1.96 -5.69
N GLN A 11 -3.59 -1.78 -6.99
CA GLN A 11 -4.77 -1.15 -7.57
C GLN A 11 -6.00 -2.01 -7.25
N ALA A 12 -7.20 -1.44 -7.35
CA ALA A 12 -8.43 -2.10 -6.93
C ALA A 12 -8.83 -3.27 -7.85
N ASP A 13 -8.46 -3.20 -9.12
CA ASP A 13 -8.69 -4.21 -10.16
C ASP A 13 -7.62 -5.31 -10.19
N GLU A 14 -6.49 -5.11 -9.50
CA GLU A 14 -5.50 -6.16 -9.28
C GLU A 14 -6.01 -7.17 -8.25
N THR A 15 -6.01 -8.45 -8.63
CA THR A 15 -6.55 -9.51 -7.78
C THR A 15 -5.78 -9.65 -6.46
N GLY A 16 -4.47 -9.41 -6.44
CA GLY A 16 -3.60 -9.67 -5.29
C GLY A 16 -3.34 -11.17 -5.05
N ALA A 17 -3.44 -12.01 -6.09
CA ALA A 17 -3.28 -13.47 -5.98
C ALA A 17 -1.94 -13.89 -5.31
N SER A 18 -0.82 -13.28 -5.71
CA SER A 18 0.50 -13.56 -5.12
C SER A 18 0.58 -13.16 -3.64
N LEU A 19 -0.05 -12.04 -3.26
CA LEU A 19 -0.10 -11.58 -1.87
C LEU A 19 -0.89 -12.56 -0.99
N ARG A 20 -2.05 -13.02 -1.48
CA ARG A 20 -2.84 -14.06 -0.79
C ARG A 20 -2.05 -15.36 -0.64
N ALA A 21 -1.37 -15.80 -1.69
CA ALA A 21 -0.62 -17.06 -1.70
C ALA A 21 0.47 -17.12 -0.62
N VAL A 22 1.04 -15.98 -0.23
CA VAL A 22 2.11 -15.89 0.77
C VAL A 22 1.65 -15.29 2.10
N GLY A 23 0.34 -15.22 2.34
CA GLY A 23 -0.22 -14.90 3.66
C GLY A 23 -0.35 -13.41 3.99
N TRP A 24 -0.33 -12.52 2.99
CA TRP A 24 -0.70 -11.12 3.21
C TRP A 24 -2.21 -10.99 3.43
N LEU A 25 -2.58 -10.07 4.32
CA LEU A 25 -3.96 -9.76 4.67
C LEU A 25 -4.42 -8.49 3.96
N ARG A 26 -5.63 -8.49 3.38
CA ARG A 26 -6.30 -7.24 2.95
C ARG A 26 -6.74 -6.49 4.20
N VAL A 27 -6.19 -5.30 4.41
CA VAL A 27 -6.46 -4.51 5.61
C VAL A 27 -7.50 -3.41 5.33
N LYS A 28 -7.41 -2.77 4.17
CA LYS A 28 -8.27 -1.62 3.87
C LYS A 28 -8.40 -1.36 2.37
N GLU A 29 -9.59 -0.97 1.93
CA GLU A 29 -9.81 -0.37 0.62
C GLU A 29 -9.71 1.16 0.74
N LEU A 30 -8.97 1.76 -0.18
CA LEU A 30 -8.63 3.18 -0.18
C LEU A 30 -9.27 3.84 -1.41
N PRO A 31 -10.02 4.93 -1.23
CA PRO A 31 -10.62 5.63 -2.35
C PRO A 31 -9.53 6.24 -3.25
N PRO A 32 -9.85 6.48 -4.53
CA PRO A 32 -8.97 7.21 -5.44
C PRO A 32 -8.45 8.51 -4.83
N ARG A 33 -7.16 8.79 -5.06
CA ARG A 33 -6.56 10.07 -4.70
C ARG A 33 -6.01 10.75 -5.94
N LYS A 34 -6.00 12.08 -5.95
CA LYS A 34 -5.62 12.87 -7.14
C LYS A 34 -4.21 12.56 -7.64
N SER A 35 -3.27 12.23 -6.76
CA SER A 35 -1.89 11.91 -7.15
C SER A 35 -1.13 11.15 -6.05
N TRP A 36 0.12 10.80 -6.35
CA TRP A 36 1.02 10.20 -5.37
C TRP A 36 1.39 11.18 -4.25
N ALA A 37 1.49 12.48 -4.58
CA ALA A 37 1.64 13.54 -3.59
C ALA A 37 0.47 13.57 -2.59
N GLU A 38 -0.78 13.48 -3.06
CA GLU A 38 -1.97 13.39 -2.18
C GLU A 38 -2.04 12.09 -1.35
N SER A 39 -1.29 11.07 -1.75
CA SER A 39 -1.12 9.84 -0.97
C SER A 39 -0.05 9.97 0.12
N SER A 40 0.78 11.01 0.07
CA SER A 40 1.90 11.25 0.97
C SER A 40 1.55 12.25 2.07
N LYS A 41 2.23 12.15 3.21
CA LYS A 41 2.02 13.06 4.36
C LYS A 41 3.25 13.96 4.58
N GLY A 42 3.00 15.15 5.11
CA GLY A 42 4.04 16.10 5.54
C GLY A 42 5.02 16.47 4.43
N LYS A 43 6.30 16.63 4.82
CA LYS A 43 7.40 17.05 3.91
C LYS A 43 7.67 16.08 2.75
N MET A 44 7.10 14.87 2.76
CA MET A 44 7.24 13.93 1.65
C MET A 44 6.34 14.30 0.47
N LYS A 45 5.22 15.00 0.71
CA LYS A 45 4.26 15.40 -0.33
C LYS A 45 4.91 16.23 -1.44
N GLU A 46 5.73 17.21 -1.06
CA GLU A 46 6.45 18.11 -1.97
C GLU A 46 7.52 17.39 -2.81
N LYS A 47 7.98 16.21 -2.34
CA LYS A 47 8.99 15.39 -3.03
C LYS A 47 8.37 14.31 -3.93
N ARG A 48 7.05 14.19 -3.98
CA ARG A 48 6.35 13.20 -4.81
C ARG A 48 5.81 13.84 -6.06
N ASP A 49 5.70 13.02 -7.09
CA ASP A 49 5.09 13.41 -8.35
C ASP A 49 3.66 13.94 -8.13
N PRO A 50 3.38 15.20 -8.54
CA PRO A 50 2.09 15.83 -8.31
C PRO A 50 1.00 15.32 -9.27
N VAL A 51 1.36 14.63 -10.35
CA VAL A 51 0.46 14.06 -11.34
C VAL A 51 0.30 12.57 -11.06
N GLY A 52 1.35 11.77 -11.24
CA GLY A 52 1.46 10.36 -10.92
C GLY A 52 0.29 9.50 -11.41
N ASN A 53 0.26 8.23 -11.00
CA ASN A 53 -0.91 7.37 -11.24
C ASN A 53 -2.01 7.63 -10.20
N GLY A 54 -2.54 8.86 -10.24
CA GLY A 54 -3.71 9.29 -9.47
C GLY A 54 -5.02 8.74 -10.04
N GLY A 55 -6.14 8.98 -9.34
CA GLY A 55 -7.46 8.53 -9.78
C GLY A 55 -7.73 7.04 -9.60
N VAL A 56 -6.78 6.26 -9.08
CA VAL A 56 -6.92 4.81 -8.91
C VAL A 56 -7.20 4.46 -7.44
N ALA A 57 -8.27 3.70 -7.20
CA ALA A 57 -8.56 3.10 -5.90
C ALA A 57 -7.51 2.03 -5.58
N ARG A 58 -7.21 1.81 -4.30
CA ARG A 58 -6.15 0.88 -3.89
C ARG A 58 -6.59 -0.03 -2.75
N VAL A 59 -5.96 -1.19 -2.65
CA VAL A 59 -6.09 -2.08 -1.50
C VAL A 59 -4.79 -2.04 -0.71
N LEU A 60 -4.87 -1.75 0.59
CA LEU A 60 -3.75 -1.87 1.53
C LEU A 60 -3.64 -3.33 1.98
N TRP A 61 -2.44 -3.88 1.84
CA TRP A 61 -2.09 -5.21 2.29
C TRP A 61 -1.02 -5.17 3.38
N GLU A 62 -1.07 -6.14 4.28
CA GLU A 62 -0.10 -6.27 5.36
C GLU A 62 0.34 -7.71 5.59
N ILE A 63 1.62 -7.90 5.88
CA ILE A 63 2.16 -9.13 6.46
C ILE A 63 3.03 -8.77 7.68
N ARG A 64 3.06 -9.65 8.66
CA ARG A 64 3.89 -9.50 9.87
C ARG A 64 4.73 -10.75 10.07
N THR A 65 5.93 -10.58 10.60
CA THR A 65 6.67 -11.72 11.13
C THR A 65 6.00 -12.17 12.43
N LYS A 66 5.94 -13.48 12.66
CA LYS A 66 5.60 -13.97 14.00
C LYS A 66 6.77 -13.59 14.90
N GLN A 67 6.51 -12.76 15.90
CA GLN A 67 7.50 -12.48 16.93
C GLN A 67 7.74 -13.82 17.63
N LEU A 68 8.93 -14.41 17.47
CA LEU A 68 9.34 -15.54 18.30
C LEU A 68 9.41 -14.97 19.72
N LEU A 69 8.57 -15.50 20.61
CA LEU A 69 8.60 -15.22 22.04
C LEU A 69 9.93 -15.69 22.64
#